data_AF-A0A7U7G4N8-F1
#
_entry.id   AF-A0A7U7G4N8-F1
#
_cell.length_a   1.000
_cell.length_b   1.000
_cell.length_c   1.000
_cell.angle_alpha   90.00
_cell.angle_beta   90.00
_cell.angle_gamma   90.00
#
_symmetry.space_group_name_H-M   'P 1'
#
loop_
_entity.id
_entity.type
_entity.pdbx_description
1 polymer ?
#
loop_
_entity_poly.entity_id
_entity_poly.type
_entity_poly.pdbx_seq_one_letter_code
_entity_poly.pdbx_strand_id
1 'polypeptide(L)'
;MLAIELYLAVQLLVEGVGYVQSGIFSRVSIINMATLLFGMVLVWTVWFFLTKALTEPIEKLTAMGMGLSRGESPDLSLYENRTNCVGRVGRMLASFALSLQEQKAAEKAHSEAVNKALETTEKLKEREARTHAVVEELNRVMQLLAQGNLSIRITSALFDGEFGPVREAFNESLTGLGGALSVVAESSNMIANGASEISTASDDLAKRTERQAASLGQVTASVKSIASGFKVTASNCSHASSETKATLEKVKTASNGMEQTSVAMNSIKTSSDDIVQITRSVSDIAFKTNVLALNASVEAARAGEAGRGFAVVAKEVQSLAEQSAKAADMIRDVLETATAHVQEGVRLVARTSGLLKDVEEGTEALADRVEVVSKATEEQARSLAEVSDAVSSMDGMTQQNAAMVEESTAASHNLTTQTVKLRQTLATFTIGSSQSLKLSHERPALPNETAAQTQPKSSTPMLSSQRGEIQQDGKILPTHSDDEAGWDHF
;
A
#
# COMPACT_ATOMS: atom_id res chain seq x y z
N MET A 1 25.84 168.47 128.57
CA MET A 1 24.86 168.66 127.47
C MET A 1 25.46 168.38 126.08
N LEU A 2 26.72 168.74 125.81
CA LEU A 2 27.36 168.54 124.50
C LEU A 2 27.71 167.09 124.08
N ALA A 3 27.70 166.09 124.99
CA ALA A 3 28.06 164.71 124.64
C ALA A 3 26.91 163.87 124.03
N ILE A 4 25.65 164.27 124.22
CA ILE A 4 24.49 163.49 123.76
C ILE A 4 24.14 163.80 122.30
N GLU A 5 24.36 165.04 121.83
CA GLU A 5 24.12 165.39 120.42
C GLU A 5 25.12 164.72 119.45
N LEU A 6 26.35 164.47 119.88
CA LEU A 6 27.35 163.79 119.05
C LEU A 6 27.03 162.29 118.86
N TYR A 7 26.45 161.63 119.87
CA TYR A 7 26.11 160.21 119.78
C TYR A 7 24.93 159.95 118.83
N LEU A 8 23.92 160.82 118.84
CA LEU A 8 22.75 160.72 117.95
C LEU A 8 23.10 160.98 116.48
N ALA A 9 24.03 161.89 116.19
CA ALA A 9 24.49 162.15 114.82
C ALA A 9 25.27 160.97 114.22
N VAL A 10 26.08 160.27 115.03
CA VAL A 10 26.82 159.08 114.59
C VAL A 10 25.86 157.90 114.34
N GLN A 11 24.81 157.76 115.14
CA GLN A 11 23.85 156.65 114.97
C GLN A 11 23.00 156.78 113.69
N LEU A 12 22.63 158.01 113.32
CA LEU A 12 21.90 158.28 112.07
C LEU A 12 22.75 158.04 110.81
N LEU A 13 24.06 158.25 110.89
CA LEU A 13 24.99 157.93 109.79
C LEU A 13 25.19 156.41 109.61
N VAL A 14 25.17 155.63 110.70
CA VAL A 14 25.30 154.17 110.63
C VAL A 14 24.04 153.51 110.04
N GLU A 15 22.84 153.99 110.39
CA GLU A 15 21.60 153.47 109.80
C GLU A 15 21.42 153.87 108.32
N GLY A 16 21.92 155.04 107.91
CA GLY A 16 21.85 155.48 106.51
C GLY A 16 22.67 154.64 105.53
N VAL A 17 23.85 154.15 105.95
CA VAL A 17 24.71 153.31 105.10
C VAL A 17 24.15 151.89 104.94
N GLY A 18 23.48 151.36 105.97
CA GLY A 18 22.85 150.03 105.92
C GLY A 18 21.70 149.92 104.90
N TYR A 19 20.94 151.00 104.69
CA TYR A 19 19.78 150.96 103.78
C TYR A 19 20.18 150.92 102.30
N VAL A 20 21.26 151.63 101.93
CA VAL A 20 21.71 151.74 100.52
C VAL A 20 22.32 150.43 99.98
N GLN A 21 22.89 149.59 100.85
CA GLN A 21 23.57 148.36 100.40
C GLN A 21 22.59 147.22 100.05
N SER A 22 21.37 147.20 100.61
CA SER A 22 20.38 146.13 100.39
C SER A 22 19.71 146.16 99.01
N GLY A 23 19.58 147.33 98.38
CA GLY A 23 18.87 147.50 97.11
C GLY A 23 19.64 147.01 95.87
N ILE A 24 20.98 147.01 95.91
CA ILE A 24 21.83 146.62 94.77
C ILE A 24 21.92 145.10 94.63
N PHE A 25 21.92 144.36 95.75
CA PHE A 25 22.13 142.91 95.75
C PHE A 25 20.97 142.12 95.11
N SER A 26 19.72 142.56 95.31
CA SER A 26 18.53 141.88 94.77
C SER A 26 18.44 141.94 93.23
N ARG A 27 18.85 143.06 92.61
CA ARG A 27 18.75 143.24 91.15
C ARG A 27 19.77 142.39 90.37
N VAL A 28 20.96 142.17 90.93
CA VAL A 28 22.02 141.37 90.27
C VAL A 28 21.67 139.88 90.24
N SER A 29 20.98 139.36 91.27
CA SER A 29 20.62 137.94 91.34
C SER A 29 19.60 137.51 90.26
N ILE A 30 18.63 138.36 89.93
CA ILE A 30 17.58 138.04 88.95
C ILE A 30 18.16 137.93 87.53
N ILE A 31 19.12 138.78 87.16
CA ILE A 31 19.73 138.79 85.82
C ILE A 31 20.53 137.49 85.57
N ASN A 32 21.26 136.99 86.56
CA ASN A 32 22.04 135.76 86.42
C ASN A 32 21.18 134.50 86.28
N MET A 33 19.97 134.48 86.84
CA MET A 33 19.09 133.31 86.74
C MET A 33 18.43 133.20 85.35
N ALA A 34 18.21 134.32 84.66
CA ALA A 34 17.64 134.35 83.32
C ALA A 34 18.63 133.84 82.24
N THR A 35 19.92 134.14 82.36
CA THR A 35 20.95 133.69 81.39
C THR A 35 21.20 132.17 81.44
N LEU A 36 21.12 131.55 82.62
CA LEU A 36 21.27 130.09 82.76
C LEU A 36 20.13 129.30 82.10
N LEU A 37 18.89 129.76 82.23
CA LEU A 37 17.73 129.11 81.62
C LEU A 37 17.78 129.12 80.09
N PHE A 38 18.22 130.23 79.49
CA PHE A 38 18.34 130.32 78.03
C PHE A 38 19.39 129.35 77.46
N GLY A 39 20.50 129.13 78.19
CA GLY A 39 21.53 128.17 77.80
C GLY A 39 21.04 126.71 77.75
N MET A 40 20.19 126.29 78.70
CA MET A 40 19.67 124.91 78.74
C MET A 40 18.73 124.58 77.57
N VAL A 41 17.87 125.52 77.17
CA VAL A 41 16.92 125.30 76.06
C VAL A 41 17.64 125.09 74.73
N LEU A 42 18.73 125.83 74.51
CA LEU A 42 19.49 125.75 73.26
C LEU A 42 20.20 124.39 73.10
N VAL A 43 20.77 123.84 74.18
CA VAL A 43 21.41 122.51 74.15
C VAL A 43 20.40 121.39 73.86
N TRP A 44 19.19 121.46 74.43
CA TRP A 44 18.16 120.42 74.23
C TRP A 44 17.67 120.35 72.77
N THR A 45 17.48 121.50 72.13
CA THR A 45 17.02 121.55 70.72
C THR A 45 18.04 120.96 69.74
N VAL A 46 19.34 121.19 69.96
CA VAL A 46 20.41 120.63 69.11
C VAL A 46 20.48 119.11 69.25
N TRP A 47 20.32 118.57 70.46
CA TRP A 47 20.36 117.11 70.71
C TRP A 47 19.19 116.36 70.04
N PHE A 48 17.99 116.94 70.03
CA PHE A 48 16.80 116.31 69.43
C PHE A 48 16.90 116.19 67.89
N PHE A 49 17.41 117.21 67.21
CA PHE A 49 17.52 117.18 65.74
C PHE A 49 18.62 116.23 65.25
N LEU A 50 19.75 116.13 65.97
CA LEU A 50 20.89 115.31 65.55
C LEU A 50 20.57 113.80 65.60
N THR A 51 19.79 113.36 66.59
CA THR A 51 19.41 111.95 66.76
C THR A 51 18.42 111.47 65.70
N LYS A 52 17.40 112.28 65.35
CA LYS A 52 16.40 111.93 64.32
C LYS A 52 16.96 111.90 62.90
N ALA A 53 17.94 112.73 62.57
CA ALA A 53 18.44 112.85 61.19
C ALA A 53 19.45 111.75 60.78
N LEU A 54 20.21 111.18 61.72
CA LEU A 54 21.27 110.21 61.42
C LEU A 54 20.93 108.75 61.77
N THR A 55 20.23 108.49 62.88
CA THR A 55 20.16 107.13 63.43
C THR A 55 19.16 106.23 62.71
N GLU A 56 17.97 106.74 62.39
CA GLU A 56 16.87 105.95 61.80
C GLU A 56 17.17 105.37 60.39
N PRO A 57 17.86 106.07 59.47
CA PRO A 57 18.17 105.54 58.13
C PRO A 57 19.24 104.44 58.12
N ILE A 58 20.20 104.48 59.04
CA ILE A 58 21.30 103.51 59.10
C ILE A 58 20.79 102.14 59.59
N GLU A 59 19.85 102.15 60.52
CA GLU A 59 19.23 100.92 61.04
C GLU A 59 18.49 100.14 59.95
N LYS A 60 17.77 100.82 59.05
CA LYS A 60 17.04 100.20 57.94
C LYS A 60 17.95 99.65 56.82
N LEU A 61 19.08 100.30 56.52
CA LEU A 61 20.07 99.75 55.58
C LEU A 61 20.73 98.48 56.12
N THR A 62 20.99 98.44 57.43
CA THR A 62 21.59 97.28 58.10
C THR A 62 20.61 96.09 58.11
N ALA A 63 19.30 96.36 58.28
CA ALA A 63 18.26 95.34 58.15
C ALA A 63 18.18 94.75 56.71
N MET A 64 18.29 95.58 55.67
CA MET A 64 18.27 95.12 54.28
C MET A 64 19.49 94.24 53.95
N GLY A 65 20.68 94.59 54.47
CA GLY A 65 21.88 93.75 54.33
C GLY A 65 21.76 92.39 55.01
N MET A 66 21.08 92.31 56.17
CA MET A 66 20.81 91.03 56.85
C MET A 66 19.71 90.21 56.18
N GLY A 67 18.67 90.84 55.63
CA GLY A 67 17.60 90.16 54.88
C GLY A 67 18.12 89.47 53.60
N LEU A 68 19.07 90.12 52.89
CA LEU A 68 19.74 89.53 51.73
C LEU A 68 20.50 88.24 52.06
N SER A 69 21.13 88.17 53.24
CA SER A 69 21.81 86.97 53.72
C SER A 69 20.84 85.81 54.00
N ARG A 70 19.56 86.10 54.24
CA ARG A 70 18.52 85.12 54.54
C ARG A 70 17.64 84.75 53.35
N GLY A 71 17.89 85.35 52.18
CA GLY A 71 17.14 85.07 50.95
C GLY A 71 15.76 85.72 50.90
N GLU A 72 15.52 86.78 51.70
CA GLU A 72 14.27 87.55 51.66
C GLU A 72 14.32 88.62 50.56
N SER A 73 13.19 88.82 49.87
CA SER A 73 13.06 89.86 48.85
C SER A 73 13.06 91.24 49.51
N PRO A 74 14.07 92.10 49.26
CA PRO A 74 14.12 93.41 49.87
C PRO A 74 12.97 94.30 49.35
N ASP A 75 12.36 95.14 50.20
CA ASP A 75 11.39 96.15 49.76
C ASP A 75 12.13 97.36 49.16
N LEU A 76 12.07 97.50 47.84
CA LEU A 76 12.81 98.52 47.08
C LEU A 76 12.13 99.89 47.09
N SER A 77 10.87 100.00 47.53
CA SER A 77 10.06 101.23 47.39
C SER A 77 10.61 102.42 48.20
N LEU A 78 11.36 102.14 49.27
CA LEU A 78 11.83 103.14 50.25
C LEU A 78 13.06 103.95 49.80
N TYR A 79 13.77 103.56 48.74
CA TYR A 79 15.06 104.17 48.37
C TYR A 79 15.11 104.71 46.94
N GLU A 80 14.02 104.59 46.17
CA GLU A 80 13.95 104.98 44.76
C GLU A 80 14.07 106.51 44.55
N ASN A 81 13.59 107.31 45.52
CA ASN A 81 13.56 108.78 45.44
C ASN A 81 14.60 109.51 46.31
N ARG A 82 15.60 108.80 46.88
CA ARG A 82 16.66 109.43 47.70
C ARG A 82 17.96 109.62 46.91
N THR A 83 18.37 110.88 46.73
CA THR A 83 19.61 111.27 46.03
C THR A 83 20.85 111.33 46.93
N ASN A 84 20.72 111.01 48.23
CA ASN A 84 21.82 111.03 49.19
C ASN A 84 22.60 109.70 49.23
N CYS A 85 23.67 109.66 50.03
CA CYS A 85 24.57 108.51 50.19
C CYS A 85 23.84 107.20 50.53
N VAL A 86 22.78 107.31 51.34
CA VAL A 86 21.93 106.19 51.79
C VAL A 86 21.18 105.55 50.62
N GLY A 87 20.65 106.35 49.68
CA GLY A 87 19.96 105.86 48.48
C GLY A 87 20.88 105.18 47.45
N ARG A 88 22.17 105.55 47.40
CA ARG A 88 23.16 104.86 46.55
C ARG A 88 23.48 103.46 47.06
N VAL A 89 23.69 103.31 48.37
CA VAL A 89 24.01 102.02 48.99
C VAL A 89 22.80 101.07 48.91
N GLY A 90 21.58 101.58 49.08
CA GLY A 90 20.34 100.79 48.90
C GLY A 90 20.16 100.22 47.49
N ARG A 91 20.43 101.01 46.43
CA ARG A 91 20.35 100.54 45.04
C ARG A 91 21.40 99.49 44.68
N MET A 92 22.62 99.63 45.21
CA MET A 92 23.69 98.65 44.99
C MET A 92 23.34 97.29 45.63
N LEU A 93 22.82 97.31 46.87
CA LEU A 93 22.32 96.10 47.54
C LEU A 93 21.17 95.44 46.77
N ALA A 94 20.25 96.24 46.21
CA ALA A 94 19.16 95.72 45.39
C ALA A 94 19.64 95.04 44.08
N SER A 95 20.60 95.61 43.37
CA SER A 95 21.17 94.98 42.16
C SER A 95 21.90 93.68 42.45
N PHE A 96 22.54 93.57 43.62
CA PHE A 96 23.21 92.34 44.04
C PHE A 96 22.19 91.24 44.39
N ALA A 97 21.08 91.59 45.04
CA ALA A 97 19.98 90.66 45.33
C ALA A 97 19.41 90.00 44.06
N LEU A 98 19.23 90.79 43.00
CA LEU A 98 18.70 90.30 41.73
C LEU A 98 19.67 89.31 41.06
N SER A 99 20.98 89.63 41.07
CA SER A 99 22.01 88.78 40.46
C SER A 99 22.17 87.41 41.16
N LEU A 100 21.95 87.34 42.48
CA LEU A 100 22.00 86.09 43.24
C LEU A 100 20.79 85.18 42.97
N GLN A 101 19.65 85.76 42.59
CA GLN A 101 18.43 85.01 42.29
C GLN A 101 18.54 84.29 40.93
N GLU A 102 19.13 84.94 39.93
CA GLU A 102 19.34 84.35 38.60
C GLU A 102 20.35 83.18 38.62
N GLN A 103 21.44 83.30 39.39
CA GLN A 103 22.42 82.20 39.53
C GLN A 103 21.79 80.92 40.13
N LYS A 104 20.95 81.04 41.16
CA LYS A 104 20.31 79.87 41.81
C LYS A 104 19.25 79.20 40.93
N ALA A 105 18.60 79.95 40.04
CA ALA A 105 17.62 79.38 39.11
C ALA A 105 18.30 78.57 37.99
N ALA A 106 19.43 79.05 37.47
CA ALA A 106 20.20 78.35 36.44
C ALA A 106 20.84 77.05 36.96
N GLU A 107 21.33 77.04 38.21
CA GLU A 107 21.95 75.85 38.82
C GLU A 107 20.95 74.70 39.04
N LYS A 108 19.71 75.00 39.45
CA LYS A 108 18.64 74.00 39.59
C LYS A 108 18.22 73.39 38.24
N ALA A 109 18.05 74.21 37.22
CA ALA A 109 17.68 73.73 35.88
C ALA A 109 18.77 72.85 35.26
N HIS A 110 20.05 73.16 35.51
CA HIS A 110 21.16 72.33 35.03
C HIS A 110 21.24 70.99 35.76
N SER A 111 21.04 70.95 37.09
CA SER A 111 21.04 69.70 37.85
C SER A 111 19.89 68.76 37.44
N GLU A 112 18.69 69.29 37.19
CA GLU A 112 17.55 68.49 36.71
C GLU A 112 17.77 67.94 35.30
N ALA A 113 18.36 68.73 34.38
CA ALA A 113 18.67 68.28 33.03
C ALA A 113 19.77 67.21 33.03
N VAL A 114 20.79 67.34 33.88
CA VAL A 114 21.87 66.34 34.03
C VAL A 114 21.33 65.06 34.64
N ASN A 115 20.52 65.11 35.69
CA ASN A 115 19.91 63.92 36.29
C ASN A 115 18.99 63.19 35.29
N LYS A 116 18.18 63.92 34.52
CA LYS A 116 17.33 63.34 33.49
C LYS A 116 18.14 62.74 32.34
N ALA A 117 19.24 63.37 31.94
CA ALA A 117 20.16 62.82 30.94
C ALA A 117 20.83 61.53 31.45
N LEU A 118 21.34 61.53 32.69
CA LEU A 118 21.89 60.33 33.35
C LEU A 118 20.87 59.19 33.39
N GLU A 119 19.66 59.43 33.88
CA GLU A 119 18.59 58.42 33.90
C GLU A 119 18.26 57.88 32.50
N THR A 120 18.21 58.74 31.47
CA THR A 120 17.95 58.27 30.10
C THR A 120 19.11 57.44 29.55
N THR A 121 20.35 57.80 29.85
CA THR A 121 21.54 57.05 29.42
C THR A 121 21.69 55.72 30.16
N GLU A 122 21.33 55.66 31.45
CA GLU A 122 21.27 54.41 32.22
C GLU A 122 20.17 53.48 31.67
N LYS A 123 18.95 54.00 31.45
CA LYS A 123 17.86 53.24 30.83
C LYS A 123 18.21 52.74 29.41
N LEU A 124 18.93 53.54 28.62
CA LEU A 124 19.41 53.12 27.29
C LEU A 124 20.46 52.00 27.41
N LYS A 125 21.43 52.12 28.32
CA LYS A 125 22.42 51.05 28.58
C LYS A 125 21.78 49.76 29.07
N GLU A 126 20.80 49.85 29.98
CA GLU A 126 20.04 48.69 30.44
C GLU A 126 19.26 48.02 29.31
N ARG A 127 18.66 48.82 28.42
CA ARG A 127 17.93 48.30 27.25
C ARG A 127 18.88 47.67 26.22
N GLU A 128 20.03 48.29 25.96
CA GLU A 128 21.08 47.74 25.09
C GLU A 128 21.63 46.44 25.65
N ALA A 129 21.96 46.38 26.94
CA ALA A 129 22.45 45.18 27.62
C ALA A 129 21.39 44.06 27.59
N ARG A 130 20.12 44.38 27.85
CA ARG A 130 19.01 43.42 27.76
C ARG A 130 18.86 42.90 26.32
N THR A 131 18.91 43.79 25.32
CA THR A 131 18.82 43.40 23.91
C THR A 131 19.99 42.50 23.52
N HIS A 132 21.21 42.82 23.95
CA HIS A 132 22.40 42.00 23.68
C HIS A 132 22.27 40.61 24.30
N ALA A 133 21.83 40.52 25.55
CA ALA A 133 21.59 39.24 26.23
C ALA A 133 20.49 38.40 25.56
N VAL A 134 19.41 39.03 25.09
CA VAL A 134 18.34 38.38 24.32
C VAL A 134 18.88 37.82 23.00
N VAL A 135 19.68 38.60 22.27
CA VAL A 135 20.30 38.16 21.00
C VAL A 135 21.30 37.03 21.23
N GLU A 136 22.10 37.09 22.30
CA GLU A 136 23.05 36.04 22.65
C GLU A 136 22.33 34.72 22.99
N GLU A 137 21.27 34.78 23.79
CA GLU A 137 20.45 33.61 24.11
C GLU A 137 19.72 33.07 22.86
N LEU A 138 19.21 33.96 22.01
CA LEU A 138 18.61 33.58 20.72
C LEU A 138 19.63 32.87 19.82
N ASN A 139 20.86 33.40 19.73
CA ASN A 139 21.94 32.78 18.97
C ASN A 139 22.29 31.39 19.53
N ARG A 140 22.34 31.25 20.85
CA ARG A 140 22.58 29.96 21.52
C ARG A 140 21.51 28.93 21.16
N VAL A 141 20.23 29.27 21.24
CA VAL A 141 19.14 28.33 20.88
C VAL A 141 19.08 28.08 19.37
N MET A 142 19.43 29.06 18.53
CA MET A 142 19.57 28.86 17.07
C MET A 142 20.68 27.88 16.73
N GLN A 143 21.80 27.90 17.43
CA GLN A 143 22.87 26.92 17.24
C GLN A 143 22.44 25.50 17.62
N LEU A 144 21.70 25.34 18.72
CA LEU A 144 21.13 24.05 19.11
C LEU A 144 20.10 23.54 18.09
N LEU A 145 19.29 24.44 17.52
CA LEU A 145 18.37 24.11 16.42
C LEU A 145 19.14 23.67 15.17
N ALA A 146 20.23 24.35 14.81
CA ALA A 146 21.08 23.98 13.68
C ALA A 146 21.73 22.59 13.85
N GLN A 147 21.92 22.13 15.09
CA GLN A 147 22.37 20.78 15.42
C GLN A 147 21.23 19.75 15.41
N GLY A 148 19.99 20.15 15.06
CA GLY A 148 18.82 19.27 15.00
C GLY A 148 18.05 19.15 16.31
N ASN A 149 18.37 19.92 17.35
CA ASN A 149 17.65 19.84 18.62
C ASN A 149 16.36 20.68 18.59
N LEU A 150 15.24 20.00 18.33
CA LEU A 150 13.88 20.58 18.32
C LEU A 150 13.20 20.51 19.70
N SER A 151 13.86 19.92 20.69
CA SER A 151 13.34 19.77 22.06
C SER A 151 13.51 21.04 22.89
N ILE A 152 14.36 21.96 22.43
CA ILE A 152 14.64 23.21 23.13
C ILE A 152 13.41 24.12 23.13
N ARG A 153 13.21 24.84 24.23
CA ARG A 153 12.21 25.90 24.34
C ARG A 153 12.85 27.10 25.04
N ILE A 154 12.54 28.31 24.57
CA ILE A 154 12.94 29.53 25.26
C ILE A 154 12.02 29.67 26.48
N THR A 155 12.56 29.47 27.67
CA THR A 155 11.87 29.64 28.97
C THR A 155 12.42 30.81 29.78
N SER A 156 13.46 31.47 29.29
CA SER A 156 14.14 32.55 29.99
C SER A 156 13.24 33.79 30.14
N ALA A 157 13.26 34.38 31.33
CA ALA A 157 12.59 35.65 31.64
C ALA A 157 13.20 36.86 30.90
N LEU A 158 14.38 36.68 30.27
CA LEU A 158 14.99 37.69 29.38
C LEU A 158 14.05 38.12 28.25
N PHE A 159 13.14 37.23 27.84
CA PHE A 159 12.18 37.45 26.77
C PHE A 159 10.84 38.03 27.24
N ASP A 160 10.69 38.39 28.52
CA ASP A 160 9.44 38.99 29.00
C ASP A 160 9.29 40.45 28.52
N GLY A 161 8.04 40.90 28.33
CA GLY A 161 7.74 42.23 27.81
C GLY A 161 7.86 42.32 26.28
N GLU A 162 8.72 43.21 25.77
CA GLU A 162 8.80 43.52 24.33
C GLU A 162 9.29 42.36 23.46
N PHE A 163 9.99 41.38 24.03
CA PHE A 163 10.53 40.21 23.32
C PHE A 163 9.64 38.96 23.44
N GLY A 164 8.51 39.04 24.14
CA GLY A 164 7.58 37.92 24.35
C GLY A 164 7.10 37.28 23.05
N PRO A 165 6.69 38.08 22.03
CA PRO A 165 6.29 37.54 20.73
C PRO A 165 7.39 36.73 20.02
N VAL A 166 8.67 37.05 20.23
CA VAL A 166 9.80 36.30 19.64
C VAL A 166 9.91 34.92 20.28
N ARG A 167 9.79 34.84 21.60
CA ARG A 167 9.77 33.57 22.34
C ARG A 167 8.61 32.69 21.88
N GLU A 168 7.42 33.26 21.78
CA GLU A 168 6.21 32.55 21.35
C GLU A 168 6.36 32.02 19.93
N ALA A 169 6.69 32.88 18.96
CA ALA A 169 6.87 32.49 17.57
C ALA A 169 7.94 31.41 17.40
N PHE A 170 9.06 31.50 18.13
CA PHE A 170 10.11 30.48 18.13
C PHE A 170 9.61 29.13 18.67
N ASN A 171 9.01 29.13 19.86
CA ASN A 171 8.51 27.91 20.50
C ASN A 171 7.38 27.25 19.70
N GLU A 172 6.50 28.05 19.09
CA GLU A 172 5.40 27.60 18.24
C GLU A 172 5.93 27.01 16.93
N SER A 173 6.93 27.64 16.31
CA SER A 173 7.62 27.11 15.13
C SER A 173 8.29 25.75 15.39
N LEU A 174 8.97 25.59 16.53
CA LEU A 174 9.55 24.31 16.92
C LEU A 174 8.51 23.23 17.21
N THR A 175 7.34 23.64 17.72
CA THR A 175 6.22 22.73 17.96
C THR A 175 5.60 22.26 16.64
N GLY A 176 5.38 23.17 15.70
CA GLY A 176 4.91 22.83 14.35
C GLY A 176 5.89 21.95 13.58
N LEU A 177 7.18 22.28 13.59
CA LEU A 177 8.22 21.49 12.93
C LEU A 177 8.39 20.11 13.57
N GLY A 178 8.38 20.04 14.91
CA GLY A 178 8.40 18.77 15.64
C GLY A 178 7.20 17.88 15.28
N GLY A 179 5.99 18.45 15.27
CA GLY A 179 4.77 17.74 14.87
C GLY A 179 4.84 17.22 13.43
N ALA A 180 5.28 18.04 12.48
CA ALA A 180 5.43 17.64 11.08
C ALA A 180 6.44 16.48 10.93
N LEU A 181 7.59 16.55 11.60
CA LEU A 181 8.59 15.48 11.55
C LEU A 181 8.12 14.19 12.24
N SER A 182 7.31 14.29 13.30
CA SER A 182 6.66 13.12 13.91
C SER A 182 5.70 12.42 12.93
N VAL A 183 4.90 13.17 12.17
CA VAL A 183 4.01 12.60 11.14
C VAL A 183 4.82 11.90 10.03
N VAL A 184 5.95 12.49 9.61
CA VAL A 184 6.85 11.86 8.62
C VAL A 184 7.48 10.58 9.18
N ALA A 185 7.87 10.56 10.46
CA ALA A 185 8.42 9.38 11.11
C ALA A 185 7.39 8.23 11.19
N GLU A 186 6.15 8.55 11.57
CA GLU A 186 5.06 7.58 11.60
C GLU A 186 4.75 7.03 10.20
N SER A 187 4.65 7.91 9.21
CA SER A 187 4.44 7.54 7.80
C SER A 187 5.56 6.64 7.27
N SER A 188 6.82 6.96 7.60
CA SER A 188 7.97 6.12 7.26
C SER A 188 7.89 4.73 7.89
N ASN A 189 7.37 4.61 9.10
CA ASN A 189 7.21 3.31 9.77
C ASN A 189 6.10 2.48 9.11
N MET A 190 4.98 3.12 8.75
CA MET A 190 3.90 2.48 8.00
C MET A 190 4.38 1.96 6.63
N ILE A 191 5.15 2.77 5.89
CA ILE A 191 5.71 2.35 4.59
C ILE A 191 6.68 1.17 4.77
N ALA A 192 7.54 1.18 5.80
CA ALA A 192 8.47 0.09 6.05
C ALA A 192 7.74 -1.23 6.37
N ASN A 193 6.70 -1.16 7.19
CA ASN A 193 5.85 -2.33 7.49
C ASN A 193 5.15 -2.84 6.22
N GLY A 194 4.53 -1.95 5.45
CA GLY A 194 3.88 -2.31 4.19
C GLY A 194 4.84 -2.93 3.17
N ALA A 195 6.06 -2.41 3.06
CA ALA A 195 7.09 -3.00 2.20
C ALA A 195 7.49 -4.42 2.65
N SER A 196 7.59 -4.66 3.96
CA SER A 196 7.86 -6.00 4.52
C SER A 196 6.72 -6.97 4.25
N GLU A 197 5.47 -6.51 4.34
CA GLU A 197 4.28 -7.31 4.00
C GLU A 197 4.25 -7.67 2.52
N ILE A 198 4.50 -6.71 1.62
CA ILE A 198 4.58 -6.95 0.17
C ILE A 198 5.72 -7.93 -0.14
N SER A 199 6.88 -7.80 0.50
CA SER A 199 7.99 -8.75 0.32
C SER A 199 7.61 -10.17 0.72
N THR A 200 6.87 -10.32 1.83
CA THR A 200 6.40 -11.64 2.30
C THR A 200 5.36 -12.23 1.36
N ALA A 201 4.41 -11.39 0.90
CA ALA A 201 3.40 -11.81 -0.07
C ALA A 201 4.02 -12.19 -1.43
N SER A 202 5.09 -11.48 -1.84
CA SER A 202 5.82 -11.78 -3.07
C SER A 202 6.55 -13.13 -2.97
N ASP A 203 7.15 -13.46 -1.82
CA ASP A 203 7.77 -14.78 -1.57
C ASP A 203 6.74 -15.93 -1.59
N ASP A 204 5.55 -15.73 -1.00
CA ASP A 204 4.47 -16.73 -1.12
C ASP A 204 4.00 -16.89 -2.57
N LEU A 205 3.83 -15.78 -3.29
CA LEU A 205 3.46 -15.80 -4.70
C LEU A 205 4.54 -16.49 -5.56
N ALA A 206 5.83 -16.31 -5.25
CA ALA A 206 6.93 -17.01 -5.90
C ALA A 206 6.77 -18.53 -5.75
N LYS A 207 6.62 -19.00 -4.50
CA LYS A 207 6.46 -20.43 -4.20
C LYS A 207 5.23 -21.04 -4.85
N ARG A 208 4.12 -20.29 -4.91
CA ARG A 208 2.90 -20.71 -5.60
C ARG A 208 3.10 -20.79 -7.11
N THR A 209 3.79 -19.81 -7.69
CA THR A 209 4.13 -19.76 -9.12
C THR A 209 5.03 -20.93 -9.52
N GLU A 210 6.03 -21.27 -8.70
CA GLU A 210 6.89 -22.45 -8.92
C GLU A 210 6.11 -23.77 -8.87
N ARG A 211 5.23 -23.95 -7.88
CA ARG A 211 4.37 -25.15 -7.80
C ARG A 211 3.41 -25.23 -8.98
N GLN A 212 2.89 -24.09 -9.43
CA GLN A 212 2.03 -24.01 -10.59
C GLN A 212 2.79 -24.40 -11.86
N ALA A 213 4.01 -23.90 -12.05
CA ALA A 213 4.87 -24.28 -13.17
C ALA A 213 5.15 -25.79 -13.18
N ALA A 214 5.49 -26.38 -12.03
CA ALA A 214 5.69 -27.83 -11.92
C ALA A 214 4.42 -28.63 -12.27
N SER A 215 3.26 -28.19 -11.76
CA SER A 215 1.97 -28.82 -12.04
C SER A 215 1.62 -28.72 -13.53
N LEU A 216 1.88 -27.56 -14.15
CA LEU A 216 1.62 -27.32 -15.56
C LEU A 216 2.53 -28.17 -16.46
N GLY A 217 3.79 -28.38 -16.06
CA GLY A 217 4.69 -29.32 -16.73
C GLY A 217 4.15 -30.74 -16.75
N GLN A 218 3.61 -31.21 -15.62
CA GLN A 218 2.98 -32.53 -15.54
C GLN A 218 1.70 -32.61 -16.39
N VAL A 219 0.84 -31.60 -16.33
CA VAL A 219 -0.38 -31.54 -17.16
C VAL A 219 -0.04 -31.55 -18.64
N THR A 220 0.98 -30.80 -19.06
CA THR A 220 1.46 -30.77 -20.45
C THR A 220 1.92 -32.15 -20.90
N ALA A 221 2.69 -32.86 -20.06
CA ALA A 221 3.13 -34.22 -20.34
C ALA A 221 1.95 -35.20 -20.47
N SER A 222 0.96 -35.10 -19.56
CA SER A 222 -0.27 -35.91 -19.62
C SER A 222 -1.08 -35.63 -20.87
N VAL A 223 -1.29 -34.36 -21.23
CA VAL A 223 -2.01 -33.95 -22.45
C VAL A 223 -1.31 -34.51 -23.69
N LYS A 224 0.02 -34.41 -23.77
CA LYS A 224 0.80 -34.98 -24.89
C LYS A 224 0.67 -36.51 -24.97
N SER A 225 0.68 -37.19 -23.82
CA SER A 225 0.49 -38.64 -23.76
C SER A 225 -0.90 -39.05 -24.23
N ILE A 226 -1.95 -38.35 -23.77
CA ILE A 226 -3.34 -38.61 -24.19
C ILE A 226 -3.51 -38.34 -25.69
N ALA A 227 -2.97 -37.22 -26.20
CA ALA A 227 -3.01 -36.89 -27.62
C ALA A 227 -2.34 -37.96 -28.49
N SER A 228 -1.20 -38.50 -28.03
CA SER A 228 -0.55 -39.65 -28.68
C SER A 228 -1.44 -40.90 -28.64
N GLY A 229 -2.11 -41.16 -27.52
CA GLY A 229 -3.05 -42.27 -27.37
C GLY A 229 -4.20 -42.19 -28.38
N PHE A 230 -4.83 -41.02 -28.52
CA PHE A 230 -5.90 -40.85 -29.51
C PHE A 230 -5.44 -40.96 -30.95
N LYS A 231 -4.21 -40.53 -31.27
CA LYS A 231 -3.64 -40.76 -32.61
C LYS A 231 -3.52 -42.26 -32.92
N VAL A 232 -3.09 -43.06 -31.95
CA VAL A 232 -3.05 -44.52 -32.08
C VAL A 232 -4.46 -45.11 -32.20
N THR A 233 -5.40 -44.67 -31.37
CA THR A 233 -6.81 -45.11 -31.44
C THR A 233 -7.45 -44.78 -32.79
N ALA A 234 -7.21 -43.60 -33.35
CA ALA A 234 -7.71 -43.23 -34.68
C ALA A 234 -7.13 -44.13 -35.77
N SER A 235 -5.83 -44.44 -35.71
CA SER A 235 -5.20 -45.40 -36.62
C SER A 235 -5.83 -46.80 -36.49
N ASN A 236 -6.07 -47.26 -35.27
CA ASN A 236 -6.70 -48.56 -35.02
C ASN A 236 -8.15 -48.59 -35.53
N CYS A 237 -8.91 -47.50 -35.39
CA CYS A 237 -10.26 -47.40 -35.94
C CYS A 237 -10.24 -47.48 -37.48
N SER A 238 -9.29 -46.80 -38.12
CA SER A 238 -9.11 -46.87 -39.58
C SER A 238 -8.80 -48.30 -40.04
N HIS A 239 -7.89 -48.99 -39.36
CA HIS A 239 -7.57 -50.40 -39.65
C HIS A 239 -8.78 -51.31 -39.43
N ALA A 240 -9.44 -51.20 -38.27
CA ALA A 240 -10.64 -51.98 -37.96
C ALA A 240 -11.77 -51.73 -38.97
N SER A 241 -11.94 -50.50 -39.45
CA SER A 241 -12.92 -50.16 -40.48
C SER A 241 -12.60 -50.88 -41.80
N SER A 242 -11.34 -50.89 -42.20
CA SER A 242 -10.88 -51.61 -43.40
C SER A 242 -11.06 -53.12 -43.27
N GLU A 243 -10.70 -53.70 -42.12
CA GLU A 243 -10.86 -55.15 -41.86
C GLU A 243 -12.33 -55.57 -41.81
N THR A 244 -13.18 -54.75 -41.21
CA THR A 244 -14.63 -55.00 -41.15
C THR A 244 -15.25 -54.96 -42.53
N LYS A 245 -14.87 -53.99 -43.37
CA LYS A 245 -15.32 -53.94 -44.79
C LYS A 245 -14.86 -55.17 -45.58
N ALA A 246 -13.61 -55.58 -45.43
CA ALA A 246 -13.09 -56.78 -46.09
C ALA A 246 -13.81 -58.06 -45.60
N THR A 247 -14.18 -58.12 -44.32
CA THR A 247 -14.94 -59.23 -43.75
C THR A 247 -16.36 -59.26 -44.28
N LEU A 248 -17.03 -58.11 -44.39
CA LEU A 248 -18.37 -57.99 -44.95
C LEU A 248 -18.43 -58.51 -46.40
N GLU A 249 -17.44 -58.17 -47.23
CA GLU A 249 -17.33 -58.68 -48.61
C GLU A 249 -17.18 -60.21 -48.66
N LYS A 250 -16.39 -60.79 -47.75
CA LYS A 250 -16.25 -62.26 -47.64
C LYS A 250 -17.55 -62.92 -47.22
N VAL A 251 -18.28 -62.34 -46.26
CA VAL A 251 -19.59 -62.84 -45.81
C VAL A 251 -20.60 -62.78 -46.95
N LYS A 252 -20.68 -61.67 -47.70
CA LYS A 252 -21.54 -61.53 -48.88
C LYS A 252 -21.23 -62.59 -49.94
N THR A 253 -19.96 -62.82 -50.21
CA THR A 253 -19.50 -63.88 -51.13
C THR A 253 -19.93 -65.27 -50.65
N ALA A 254 -19.75 -65.58 -49.36
CA ALA A 254 -20.17 -66.85 -48.77
C ALA A 254 -21.69 -67.04 -48.81
N SER A 255 -22.46 -65.97 -48.55
CA SER A 255 -23.92 -65.97 -48.61
C SER A 255 -24.43 -66.29 -50.02
N ASN A 256 -23.84 -65.67 -51.05
CA ASN A 256 -24.13 -65.98 -52.45
C ASN A 256 -23.80 -67.44 -52.80
N GLY A 257 -22.65 -67.94 -52.32
CA GLY A 257 -22.28 -69.35 -52.50
C GLY A 257 -23.27 -70.34 -51.87
N MET A 258 -23.81 -70.02 -50.68
CA MET A 258 -24.86 -70.83 -50.05
C MET A 258 -26.18 -70.77 -50.83
N GLU A 259 -26.55 -69.62 -51.38
CA GLU A 259 -27.74 -69.50 -52.23
C GLU A 259 -27.62 -70.37 -53.50
N GLN A 260 -26.47 -70.31 -54.18
CA GLN A 260 -26.18 -71.19 -55.32
C GLN A 260 -26.22 -72.68 -54.95
N THR A 261 -25.68 -73.04 -53.78
CA THR A 261 -25.69 -74.41 -53.26
C THR A 261 -27.12 -74.88 -52.98
N SER A 262 -27.97 -74.01 -52.43
CA SER A 262 -29.39 -74.29 -52.18
C SER A 262 -30.15 -74.58 -53.47
N VAL A 263 -29.91 -73.78 -54.52
CA VAL A 263 -30.49 -73.99 -55.86
C VAL A 263 -30.04 -75.34 -56.45
N ALA A 264 -28.76 -75.67 -56.34
CA ALA A 264 -28.23 -76.95 -56.82
C ALA A 264 -28.86 -78.15 -56.10
N MET A 265 -28.98 -78.09 -54.76
CA MET A 265 -29.58 -79.16 -53.96
C MET A 265 -31.07 -79.35 -54.28
N ASN A 266 -31.83 -78.27 -54.48
CA ASN A 266 -33.23 -78.35 -54.94
C ASN A 266 -33.35 -78.96 -56.34
N SER A 267 -32.38 -78.68 -57.23
CA SER A 267 -32.34 -79.28 -58.57
C SER A 267 -32.05 -80.79 -58.50
N ILE A 268 -31.14 -81.22 -57.61
CA ILE A 268 -30.86 -82.64 -57.34
C ILE A 268 -32.11 -83.32 -56.78
N LYS A 269 -32.77 -82.72 -55.79
CA LYS A 269 -34.02 -83.24 -55.23
C LYS A 269 -35.08 -83.49 -56.31
N THR A 270 -35.31 -82.48 -57.17
CA THR A 270 -36.27 -82.58 -58.28
C THR A 270 -35.89 -83.71 -59.25
N SER A 271 -34.61 -83.80 -59.60
CA SER A 271 -34.10 -84.88 -60.46
C SER A 271 -34.26 -86.26 -59.83
N SER A 272 -34.05 -86.39 -58.51
CA SER A 272 -34.25 -87.65 -57.79
C SER A 272 -35.71 -88.07 -57.76
N ASP A 273 -36.64 -87.13 -57.53
CA ASP A 273 -38.08 -87.38 -57.56
C ASP A 273 -38.53 -87.87 -58.96
N ASP A 274 -38.01 -87.26 -60.03
CA ASP A 274 -38.25 -87.67 -61.42
C ASP A 274 -37.74 -89.11 -61.68
N ILE A 275 -36.54 -89.46 -61.21
CA ILE A 275 -36.00 -90.81 -61.36
C ILE A 275 -36.85 -91.82 -60.60
N VAL A 276 -37.34 -91.50 -59.39
CA VAL A 276 -38.27 -92.38 -58.66
C VAL A 276 -39.53 -92.66 -59.47
N GLN A 277 -40.09 -91.65 -60.15
CA GLN A 277 -41.24 -91.83 -61.03
C GLN A 277 -40.93 -92.72 -62.25
N ILE A 278 -39.75 -92.57 -62.86
CA ILE A 278 -39.28 -93.42 -63.96
C ILE A 278 -39.13 -94.87 -63.47
N THR A 279 -38.49 -95.09 -62.33
CA THR A 279 -38.29 -96.43 -61.77
C THR A 279 -39.60 -97.13 -61.42
N ARG A 280 -40.60 -96.39 -60.92
CA ARG A 280 -41.97 -96.92 -60.77
C ARG A 280 -42.56 -97.39 -62.11
N SER A 281 -42.42 -96.59 -63.16
CA SER A 281 -42.89 -96.95 -64.50
C SER A 281 -42.18 -98.19 -65.05
N VAL A 282 -40.89 -98.37 -64.77
CA VAL A 282 -40.13 -99.58 -65.13
C VAL A 282 -40.63 -100.80 -64.36
N SER A 283 -40.90 -100.68 -63.06
CA SER A 283 -41.47 -101.76 -62.25
C SER A 283 -42.86 -102.18 -62.78
N ASP A 284 -43.70 -101.20 -63.16
CA ASP A 284 -45.00 -101.45 -63.78
C ASP A 284 -44.88 -102.18 -65.14
N ILE A 285 -43.91 -101.80 -65.97
CA ILE A 285 -43.62 -102.49 -67.24
C ILE A 285 -43.15 -103.92 -66.99
N ALA A 286 -42.26 -104.12 -66.01
CA ALA A 286 -41.78 -105.45 -65.63
C ALA A 286 -42.94 -106.33 -65.14
N PHE A 287 -43.84 -105.81 -64.31
CA PHE A 287 -45.04 -106.53 -63.86
C PHE A 287 -45.97 -106.90 -65.03
N LYS A 288 -46.25 -105.98 -65.95
CA LYS A 288 -47.05 -106.26 -67.15
C LYS A 288 -46.40 -107.32 -68.04
N THR A 289 -45.08 -107.27 -68.18
CA THR A 289 -44.29 -108.26 -68.95
C THR A 289 -44.36 -109.64 -68.30
N ASN A 290 -44.27 -109.69 -66.96
CA ASN A 290 -44.43 -110.91 -66.18
C ASN A 290 -45.82 -111.56 -66.39
N VAL A 291 -46.89 -110.75 -66.33
CA VAL A 291 -48.26 -111.22 -66.58
C VAL A 291 -48.44 -111.72 -68.03
N LEU A 292 -47.86 -111.02 -69.02
CA LEU A 292 -47.89 -111.45 -70.42
C LEU A 292 -47.13 -112.77 -70.63
N ALA A 293 -45.97 -112.93 -69.99
CA ALA A 293 -45.17 -114.16 -70.05
C ALA A 293 -45.88 -115.34 -69.36
N LEU A 294 -46.59 -115.08 -68.27
CA LEU A 294 -47.44 -116.07 -67.61
C LEU A 294 -48.57 -116.54 -68.54
N ASN A 295 -49.28 -115.59 -69.19
CA ASN A 295 -50.31 -115.90 -70.16
C ASN A 295 -49.77 -116.73 -71.35
N ALA A 296 -48.58 -116.37 -71.86
CA ALA A 296 -47.91 -117.11 -72.92
C ALA A 296 -47.49 -118.53 -72.47
N SER A 297 -47.02 -118.69 -71.23
CA SER A 297 -46.68 -120.01 -70.67
C SER A 297 -47.92 -120.92 -70.56
N VAL A 298 -49.06 -120.36 -70.16
CA VAL A 298 -50.34 -121.08 -70.09
C VAL A 298 -50.80 -121.53 -71.47
N GLU A 299 -50.76 -120.65 -72.48
CA GLU A 299 -51.17 -120.99 -73.84
C GLU A 299 -50.20 -121.99 -74.50
N ALA A 300 -48.89 -121.89 -74.20
CA ALA A 300 -47.90 -122.86 -74.62
C ALA A 300 -48.14 -124.25 -74.01
N ALA A 301 -48.55 -124.33 -72.74
CA ALA A 301 -48.95 -125.59 -72.11
C ALA A 301 -50.23 -126.17 -72.76
N ARG A 302 -51.15 -125.31 -73.18
CA ARG A 302 -52.40 -125.69 -73.87
C ARG A 302 -52.15 -126.25 -75.28
N ALA A 303 -51.11 -125.79 -75.96
CA ALA A 303 -50.69 -126.28 -77.28
C ALA A 303 -49.94 -127.63 -77.26
N GLY A 304 -49.64 -128.19 -76.08
CA GLY A 304 -49.01 -129.51 -75.92
C GLY A 304 -47.58 -129.57 -76.47
N GLU A 305 -47.24 -130.63 -77.21
CA GLU A 305 -45.88 -130.84 -77.76
C GLU A 305 -45.43 -129.71 -78.71
N ALA A 306 -46.34 -129.10 -79.46
CA ALA A 306 -46.03 -128.00 -80.39
C ALA A 306 -45.63 -126.69 -79.66
N GLY A 307 -46.02 -126.53 -78.39
CA GLY A 307 -45.77 -125.34 -77.57
C GLY A 307 -44.48 -125.39 -76.74
N ARG A 308 -43.73 -126.51 -76.73
CA ARG A 308 -42.56 -126.70 -75.85
C ARG A 308 -41.49 -125.61 -75.97
N GLY A 309 -41.17 -125.17 -77.19
CA GLY A 309 -40.21 -124.08 -77.42
C GLY A 309 -40.70 -122.73 -76.91
N PHE A 310 -41.98 -122.42 -77.10
CA PHE A 310 -42.62 -121.21 -76.58
C PHE A 310 -42.68 -121.19 -75.06
N ALA A 311 -42.92 -122.34 -74.41
CA ALA A 311 -42.94 -122.44 -72.96
C ALA A 311 -41.58 -122.09 -72.32
N VAL A 312 -40.47 -122.50 -72.95
CA VAL A 312 -39.11 -122.16 -72.48
C VAL A 312 -38.86 -120.66 -72.61
N VAL A 313 -39.19 -120.05 -73.76
CA VAL A 313 -39.04 -118.61 -73.97
C VAL A 313 -39.91 -117.82 -72.99
N ALA A 314 -41.17 -118.23 -72.79
CA ALA A 314 -42.08 -117.56 -71.87
C ALA A 314 -41.56 -117.61 -70.41
N LYS A 315 -41.00 -118.74 -69.97
CA LYS A 315 -40.36 -118.85 -68.64
C LYS A 315 -39.11 -117.97 -68.51
N GLU A 316 -38.30 -117.87 -69.56
CA GLU A 316 -37.13 -116.99 -69.57
C GLU A 316 -37.52 -115.51 -69.50
N VAL A 317 -38.54 -115.09 -70.27
CA VAL A 317 -39.10 -113.73 -70.22
C VAL A 317 -39.68 -113.45 -68.83
N GLN A 318 -40.34 -114.42 -68.21
CA GLN A 318 -40.86 -114.31 -66.84
C GLN A 318 -39.73 -114.04 -65.84
N SER A 319 -38.67 -114.85 -65.87
CA SER A 319 -37.48 -114.69 -65.03
C SER A 319 -36.81 -113.31 -65.22
N LEU A 320 -36.70 -112.85 -66.47
CA LEU A 320 -36.11 -111.55 -66.80
C LEU A 320 -36.98 -110.37 -66.30
N ALA A 321 -38.30 -110.53 -66.35
CA ALA A 321 -39.26 -109.56 -65.83
C ALA A 321 -39.19 -109.47 -64.29
N GLU A 322 -39.12 -110.62 -63.59
CA GLU A 322 -38.93 -110.66 -62.13
C GLU A 322 -37.59 -110.03 -61.70
N GLN A 323 -36.50 -110.30 -62.44
CA GLN A 323 -35.21 -109.65 -62.21
C GLN A 323 -35.28 -108.14 -62.44
N SER A 324 -35.96 -107.68 -63.49
CA SER A 324 -36.14 -106.24 -63.76
C SER A 324 -36.94 -105.54 -62.67
N ALA A 325 -38.03 -106.15 -62.18
CA ALA A 325 -38.83 -105.60 -61.09
C ALA A 325 -37.99 -105.48 -59.81
N LYS A 326 -37.23 -106.54 -59.46
CA LYS A 326 -36.34 -106.52 -58.30
C LYS A 326 -35.23 -105.47 -58.43
N ALA A 327 -34.65 -105.30 -59.62
CA ALA A 327 -33.65 -104.26 -59.87
C ALA A 327 -34.25 -102.85 -59.75
N ALA A 328 -35.47 -102.65 -60.26
CA ALA A 328 -36.19 -101.38 -60.12
C ALA A 328 -36.46 -101.07 -58.63
N ASP A 329 -36.91 -102.03 -57.83
CA ASP A 329 -37.12 -101.84 -56.39
C ASP A 329 -35.82 -101.48 -55.66
N MET A 330 -34.71 -102.15 -55.96
CA MET A 330 -33.40 -101.80 -55.37
C MET A 330 -32.96 -100.38 -55.74
N ILE A 331 -33.17 -99.95 -56.99
CA ILE A 331 -32.88 -98.56 -57.42
C ILE A 331 -33.76 -97.57 -56.67
N ARG A 332 -35.05 -97.88 -56.50
CA ARG A 332 -35.99 -97.03 -55.76
C ARG A 332 -35.55 -96.85 -54.31
N ASP A 333 -35.20 -97.92 -53.62
CA ASP A 333 -34.79 -97.85 -52.21
C ASP A 333 -33.52 -96.99 -52.02
N VAL A 334 -32.55 -97.09 -52.95
CA VAL A 334 -31.36 -96.23 -52.96
C VAL A 334 -31.74 -94.76 -53.22
N LEU A 335 -32.67 -94.48 -54.14
CA LEU A 335 -33.12 -93.13 -54.44
C LEU A 335 -33.93 -92.50 -53.31
N GLU A 336 -34.76 -93.26 -52.59
CA GLU A 336 -35.47 -92.79 -51.41
C GLU A 336 -34.49 -92.35 -50.32
N THR A 337 -33.44 -93.16 -50.10
CA THR A 337 -32.35 -92.83 -49.17
C THR A 337 -31.58 -91.58 -49.63
N ALA A 338 -31.23 -91.49 -50.91
CA ALA A 338 -30.55 -90.32 -51.48
C ALA A 338 -31.40 -89.04 -51.35
N THR A 339 -32.71 -89.14 -51.59
CA THR A 339 -33.65 -88.02 -51.47
C THR A 339 -33.74 -87.53 -50.03
N ALA A 340 -33.77 -88.45 -49.04
CA ALA A 340 -33.73 -88.09 -47.63
C ALA A 340 -32.42 -87.34 -47.27
N HIS A 341 -31.27 -87.79 -47.77
CA HIS A 341 -30.00 -87.09 -47.56
C HIS A 341 -29.97 -85.70 -48.20
N VAL A 342 -30.52 -85.55 -49.41
CA VAL A 342 -30.62 -84.25 -50.08
C VAL A 342 -31.55 -83.31 -49.30
N GLN A 343 -32.68 -83.79 -48.78
CA GLN A 343 -33.58 -82.97 -47.96
C GLN A 343 -32.89 -82.45 -46.69
N GLU A 344 -32.12 -83.30 -46.00
CA GLU A 344 -31.34 -82.85 -44.85
C GLU A 344 -30.24 -81.85 -45.28
N GLY A 345 -29.60 -82.07 -46.43
CA GLY A 345 -28.65 -81.13 -47.04
C GLY A 345 -29.27 -79.75 -47.28
N VAL A 346 -30.47 -79.69 -47.89
CA VAL A 346 -31.22 -78.43 -48.10
C VAL A 346 -31.49 -77.74 -46.76
N ARG A 347 -31.91 -78.49 -45.73
CA ARG A 347 -32.18 -77.94 -44.40
C ARG A 347 -30.92 -77.35 -43.75
N LEU A 348 -29.78 -78.04 -43.86
CA LEU A 348 -28.50 -77.56 -43.34
C LEU A 348 -28.00 -76.31 -44.08
N VAL A 349 -28.10 -76.28 -45.41
CA VAL A 349 -27.74 -75.10 -46.22
C VAL A 349 -28.61 -73.90 -45.86
N ALA A 350 -29.93 -74.10 -45.73
CA ALA A 350 -30.85 -73.03 -45.31
C ALA A 350 -30.51 -72.47 -43.92
N ARG A 351 -30.17 -73.35 -42.97
CA ARG A 351 -29.73 -72.93 -41.63
C ARG A 351 -28.42 -72.13 -41.69
N THR A 352 -27.44 -72.61 -42.44
CA THR A 352 -26.15 -71.92 -42.62
C THR A 352 -26.32 -70.57 -43.30
N SER A 353 -27.20 -70.47 -44.30
CA SER A 353 -27.53 -69.19 -44.95
C SER A 353 -28.16 -68.20 -43.96
N GLY A 354 -29.06 -68.64 -43.08
CA GLY A 354 -29.58 -67.81 -41.99
C GLY A 354 -28.49 -67.29 -41.05
N LEU A 355 -27.58 -68.16 -40.61
CA LEU A 355 -26.45 -67.77 -39.75
C LEU A 355 -25.50 -66.77 -40.44
N LEU A 356 -25.24 -66.94 -41.74
CA LEU A 356 -24.42 -65.99 -42.49
C LEU A 356 -25.09 -64.61 -42.59
N LYS A 357 -26.42 -64.56 -42.69
CA LYS A 357 -27.16 -63.30 -42.66
C LYS A 357 -27.04 -62.60 -41.30
N ASP A 358 -27.17 -63.34 -40.20
CA ASP A 358 -26.97 -62.77 -38.85
C ASP A 358 -25.54 -62.22 -38.69
N VAL A 359 -24.54 -62.91 -39.25
CA VAL A 359 -23.14 -62.45 -39.25
C VAL A 359 -22.96 -61.20 -40.13
N GLU A 360 -23.64 -61.12 -41.28
CA GLU A 360 -23.64 -59.95 -42.15
C GLU A 360 -24.18 -58.73 -41.40
N GLU A 361 -25.38 -58.84 -40.81
CA GLU A 361 -26.02 -57.77 -40.02
C GLU A 361 -25.13 -57.34 -38.82
N GLY A 362 -24.52 -58.31 -38.12
CA GLY A 362 -23.58 -58.03 -37.03
C GLY A 362 -22.31 -57.32 -37.48
N THR A 363 -21.79 -57.65 -38.67
CA THR A 363 -20.59 -57.04 -39.24
C THR A 363 -20.88 -55.62 -39.73
N GLU A 364 -22.04 -55.36 -40.32
CA GLU A 364 -22.49 -54.00 -40.68
C GLU A 364 -22.63 -53.12 -39.44
N ALA A 365 -23.28 -53.61 -38.39
CA ALA A 365 -23.40 -52.88 -37.12
C ALA A 365 -22.04 -52.61 -36.46
N LEU A 366 -21.07 -53.51 -36.62
CA LEU A 366 -19.69 -53.28 -36.16
C LEU A 366 -19.02 -52.17 -36.97
N ALA A 367 -19.19 -52.14 -38.29
CA ALA A 367 -18.62 -51.11 -39.16
C ALA A 367 -19.12 -49.71 -38.75
N ASP A 368 -20.42 -49.58 -38.52
CA ASP A 368 -21.03 -48.32 -38.06
C ASP A 368 -20.47 -47.86 -36.71
N ARG A 369 -20.31 -48.79 -35.76
CA ARG A 369 -19.73 -48.47 -34.44
C ARG A 369 -18.28 -48.00 -34.56
N VAL A 370 -17.48 -48.63 -35.40
CA VAL A 370 -16.09 -48.22 -35.65
C VAL A 370 -16.04 -46.81 -36.25
N GLU A 371 -16.97 -46.48 -37.16
CA GLU A 371 -17.07 -45.12 -37.71
C GLU A 371 -17.41 -44.08 -36.63
N VAL A 372 -18.36 -44.39 -35.74
CA VAL A 372 -18.70 -43.51 -34.61
C VAL A 372 -17.50 -43.29 -33.69
N VAL A 373 -16.76 -44.35 -33.34
CA VAL A 373 -15.55 -44.24 -32.50
C VAL A 373 -14.47 -43.43 -33.21
N SER A 374 -14.29 -43.60 -34.52
CA SER A 374 -13.33 -42.82 -35.30
C SER A 374 -13.64 -41.32 -35.25
N LYS A 375 -14.90 -40.94 -35.53
CA LYS A 375 -15.35 -39.54 -35.47
C LYS A 375 -15.20 -38.95 -34.07
N ALA A 376 -15.59 -39.69 -33.03
CA ALA A 376 -15.43 -39.26 -31.64
C ALA A 376 -13.95 -39.07 -31.28
N THR A 377 -13.06 -39.92 -31.78
CA THR A 377 -11.61 -39.81 -31.55
C THR A 377 -11.03 -38.58 -32.25
N GLU A 378 -11.46 -38.26 -33.47
CA GLU A 378 -11.08 -37.03 -34.18
C GLU A 378 -11.54 -35.77 -33.43
N GLU A 379 -12.77 -35.76 -32.92
CA GLU A 379 -13.32 -34.66 -32.14
C GLU A 379 -12.56 -34.48 -30.81
N GLN A 380 -12.28 -35.58 -30.10
CA GLN A 380 -11.47 -35.56 -28.89
C GLN A 380 -10.04 -35.04 -29.12
N ALA A 381 -9.42 -35.40 -30.26
CA ALA A 381 -8.11 -34.88 -30.63
C ALA A 381 -8.15 -33.36 -30.87
N ARG A 382 -9.23 -32.85 -31.48
CA ARG A 382 -9.45 -31.40 -31.64
C ARG A 382 -9.63 -30.70 -30.29
N SER A 383 -10.46 -31.24 -29.39
CA SER A 383 -10.64 -30.67 -28.04
C SER A 383 -9.34 -30.66 -27.25
N LEU A 384 -8.47 -31.66 -27.41
CA LEU A 384 -7.14 -31.66 -26.79
C LEU A 384 -6.19 -30.59 -27.35
N ALA A 385 -6.33 -30.21 -28.61
CA ALA A 385 -5.58 -29.07 -29.15
C ALA A 385 -5.98 -27.77 -28.44
N GLU A 386 -7.28 -27.55 -28.23
CA GLU A 386 -7.79 -26.39 -27.47
C GLU A 386 -7.31 -26.40 -26.01
N VAL A 387 -7.29 -27.57 -25.36
CA VAL A 387 -6.71 -27.73 -24.02
C VAL A 387 -5.20 -27.43 -24.02
N SER A 388 -4.47 -27.88 -25.04
CA SER A 388 -3.04 -27.60 -25.20
C SER A 388 -2.77 -26.10 -25.33
N ASP A 389 -3.60 -25.38 -26.09
CA ASP A 389 -3.49 -23.92 -26.24
C ASP A 389 -3.79 -23.21 -24.91
N ALA A 390 -4.80 -23.65 -24.17
CA ALA A 390 -5.12 -23.11 -22.84
C ALA A 390 -3.97 -23.34 -21.84
N VAL A 391 -3.35 -24.52 -21.87
CA VAL A 391 -2.15 -24.84 -21.08
C VAL A 391 -0.98 -23.92 -21.46
N SER A 392 -0.75 -23.68 -22.76
CA SER A 392 0.28 -22.73 -23.20
C SER A 392 0.01 -21.29 -22.74
N SER A 393 -1.26 -20.87 -22.70
CA SER A 393 -1.63 -19.55 -22.15
C SER A 393 -1.38 -19.47 -20.64
N MET A 394 -1.70 -20.54 -19.90
CA MET A 394 -1.36 -20.63 -18.47
C MET A 394 0.14 -20.59 -18.21
N ASP A 395 0.96 -21.17 -19.10
CA ASP A 395 2.42 -21.11 -18.97
C ASP A 395 2.91 -19.67 -19.12
N GLY A 396 2.41 -18.95 -20.13
CA GLY A 396 2.69 -17.54 -20.31
C GLY A 396 2.31 -16.68 -19.10
N MET A 397 1.13 -16.90 -18.52
CA MET A 397 0.71 -16.21 -17.29
C MET A 397 1.59 -16.58 -16.08
N THR A 398 2.03 -17.84 -15.99
CA THR A 398 2.92 -18.30 -14.92
C THR A 398 4.28 -17.60 -15.01
N GLN A 399 4.84 -17.47 -16.22
CA GLN A 399 6.06 -16.70 -16.44
C GLN A 399 5.87 -15.21 -16.13
N GLN A 400 4.74 -14.62 -16.50
CA GLN A 400 4.43 -13.23 -16.16
C GLN A 400 4.30 -13.01 -14.65
N ASN A 401 3.71 -13.96 -13.92
CA ASN A 401 3.66 -13.92 -12.46
C ASN A 401 5.06 -13.99 -11.85
N ALA A 402 5.95 -14.83 -12.38
CA ALA A 402 7.35 -14.89 -11.94
C ALA A 402 8.05 -13.54 -12.13
N ALA A 403 7.88 -12.90 -13.29
CA ALA A 403 8.43 -11.57 -13.54
C ALA A 403 7.84 -10.51 -12.59
N MET A 404 6.52 -10.51 -12.36
CA MET A 404 5.88 -9.59 -11.41
C MET A 404 6.37 -9.80 -9.97
N VAL A 405 6.65 -11.04 -9.57
CA VAL A 405 7.23 -11.35 -8.26
C VAL A 405 8.62 -10.74 -8.11
N GLU A 406 9.47 -10.88 -9.13
CA GLU A 406 10.81 -10.26 -9.13
C GLU A 406 10.72 -8.73 -9.04
N GLU A 407 9.86 -8.11 -9.86
CA GLU A 407 9.64 -6.66 -9.83
C GLU A 407 9.08 -6.17 -8.48
N SER A 408 8.10 -6.87 -7.92
CA SER A 408 7.48 -6.52 -6.63
C SER A 408 8.45 -6.67 -5.45
N THR A 409 9.28 -7.70 -5.49
CA THR A 409 10.33 -7.94 -4.49
C THR A 409 11.39 -6.84 -4.57
N ALA A 410 11.85 -6.48 -5.78
CA ALA A 410 12.80 -5.39 -5.99
C ALA A 410 12.23 -4.03 -5.54
N ALA A 411 10.96 -3.73 -5.86
CA ALA A 411 10.27 -2.52 -5.43
C ALA A 411 10.16 -2.45 -3.89
N SER A 412 9.81 -3.56 -3.24
CA SER A 412 9.71 -3.66 -1.78
C SER A 412 11.07 -3.44 -1.10
N HIS A 413 12.15 -4.00 -1.66
CA HIS A 413 13.50 -3.80 -1.17
C HIS A 413 13.95 -2.33 -1.31
N ASN A 414 13.62 -1.70 -2.43
CA ASN A 414 13.87 -0.27 -2.64
C ASN A 414 13.10 0.59 -1.62
N LEU A 415 11.81 0.34 -1.39
CA LEU A 415 11.02 1.05 -0.40
C LEU A 415 11.59 0.91 1.02
N THR A 416 12.01 -0.31 1.39
CA THR A 416 12.68 -0.60 2.66
C THR A 416 13.97 0.22 2.79
N THR A 417 14.79 0.27 1.74
CA THR A 417 16.03 1.05 1.73
C THR A 417 15.77 2.54 1.88
N GLN A 418 14.77 3.09 1.16
CA GLN A 418 14.40 4.51 1.26
C GLN A 418 13.85 4.87 2.65
N THR A 419 13.05 4.00 3.26
CA THR A 419 12.53 4.22 4.62
C THR A 419 13.62 4.13 5.68
N VAL A 420 14.60 3.22 5.54
CA VAL A 420 15.78 3.18 6.41
C VAL A 420 16.57 4.48 6.31
N LYS A 421 16.82 4.98 5.09
CA LYS A 421 17.51 6.26 4.87
C LYS A 421 16.74 7.44 5.47
N LEU A 422 15.43 7.49 5.28
CA LEU A 422 14.56 8.53 5.86
C LEU A 422 14.59 8.50 7.39
N ARG A 423 14.52 7.31 8.01
CA ARG A 423 14.65 7.15 9.47
C ARG A 423 16.01 7.61 9.97
N GLN A 424 17.09 7.30 9.26
CA GLN A 424 18.43 7.78 9.62
C GLN A 424 18.53 9.30 9.56
N THR A 425 17.91 9.94 8.56
CA THR A 425 17.82 11.41 8.48
C THR A 425 16.95 12.00 9.60
N LEU A 426 15.81 11.38 9.93
CA LEU A 426 14.97 11.85 11.03
C LEU A 426 15.65 11.70 12.40
N ALA A 427 16.50 10.67 12.56
CA ALA A 427 17.26 10.43 13.79
C ALA A 427 18.31 11.51 14.10
N THR A 428 18.68 12.37 13.13
CA THR A 428 19.53 13.54 13.42
C THR A 428 18.78 14.63 14.17
N PHE A 429 17.43 14.61 14.17
CA PHE A 429 16.60 15.57 14.86
C PHE A 429 16.15 15.02 16.23
N THR A 430 16.40 15.78 17.29
CA THR A 430 15.92 15.45 18.65
C THR A 430 14.57 16.13 18.89
N ILE A 431 13.49 15.38 18.74
CA ILE A 431 12.12 15.83 19.00
C ILE A 431 11.80 15.59 20.49
N GLY A 432 11.38 16.62 21.21
CA GLY A 432 11.21 16.58 22.67
C GLY A 432 10.31 15.45 23.12
N SER A 433 10.84 14.56 23.96
CA SER A 433 10.15 13.36 24.39
C SER A 433 9.03 13.66 25.39
N SER A 434 7.79 13.53 24.95
CA SER A 434 6.82 12.70 25.71
C SER A 434 6.75 11.27 25.16
N GLN A 435 7.45 10.98 24.07
CA GLN A 435 7.75 9.63 23.63
C GLN A 435 9.21 9.58 23.20
N SER A 436 10.07 9.16 24.13
CA SER A 436 11.34 8.58 23.73
C SER A 436 10.97 7.35 22.89
N LEU A 437 11.03 7.48 21.56
CA LEU A 437 11.18 6.35 20.67
C LEU A 437 12.54 5.75 21.03
N LYS A 438 12.57 4.94 22.09
CA LYS A 438 13.59 3.91 22.27
C LYS A 438 13.47 3.03 21.04
N LEU A 439 14.21 3.41 20.02
CA LEU A 439 14.58 2.56 18.91
C LEU A 439 15.39 1.43 19.55
N SER A 440 14.67 0.39 20.00
CA SER A 440 15.25 -0.91 20.23
C SER A 440 16.06 -1.21 18.97
N HIS A 441 17.38 -1.30 19.14
CA HIS A 441 18.30 -1.83 18.15
C HIS A 441 18.06 -3.34 18.01
N GLU A 442 16.81 -3.74 17.81
CA GLU A 442 16.50 -5.05 17.29
C GLU A 442 16.75 -4.92 15.79
N ARG A 443 18.03 -5.07 15.45
CA ARG A 443 18.48 -5.36 14.10
C ARG A 443 17.53 -6.43 13.59
N PRO A 444 16.69 -6.16 12.58
CA PRO A 444 15.93 -7.22 11.94
C PRO A 444 16.98 -8.26 11.55
N ALA A 445 16.82 -9.49 12.02
CA ALA A 445 17.68 -10.56 11.58
C ALA A 445 17.58 -10.55 10.05
N LEU A 446 18.67 -10.11 9.39
CA LEU A 446 18.82 -10.28 7.96
C LEU A 446 18.56 -11.77 7.72
N PRO A 447 17.64 -12.13 6.81
CA PRO A 447 17.52 -13.51 6.36
C PRO A 447 18.93 -13.96 5.98
N ASN A 448 19.38 -15.04 6.61
CA ASN A 448 20.71 -15.59 6.46
C ASN A 448 21.08 -15.61 4.97
N GLU A 449 22.12 -14.88 4.58
CA GLU A 449 22.65 -14.78 3.21
C GLU A 449 23.28 -16.10 2.72
N THR A 450 22.89 -17.24 3.30
CA THR A 450 23.47 -18.57 3.03
C THR A 450 22.60 -19.43 2.12
N ALA A 451 21.53 -18.91 1.51
CA ALA A 451 20.71 -19.67 0.56
C ALA A 451 20.29 -18.87 -0.68
N ALA A 452 21.22 -18.14 -1.30
CA ALA A 452 21.02 -17.62 -2.66
C ALA A 452 22.35 -17.35 -3.38
N GLN A 453 23.28 -18.29 -3.33
CA GLN A 453 24.27 -18.48 -4.41
C GLN A 453 23.88 -19.71 -5.23
N THR A 454 22.65 -19.74 -5.75
CA THR A 454 22.39 -20.45 -6.99
C THR A 454 22.73 -19.48 -8.11
N GLN A 455 23.91 -19.71 -8.69
CA GLN A 455 24.30 -19.15 -9.98
C GLN A 455 23.12 -19.11 -10.94
N PRO A 456 23.01 -18.12 -11.84
CA PRO A 456 22.08 -18.17 -12.94
C PRO A 456 22.52 -19.36 -13.81
N LYS A 457 21.88 -20.51 -13.65
CA LYS A 457 21.83 -21.49 -14.74
C LYS A 457 21.06 -20.76 -15.82
N SER A 458 21.81 -20.22 -16.78
CA SER A 458 21.31 -19.83 -18.09
C SER A 458 20.31 -20.88 -18.54
N SER A 459 19.03 -20.51 -18.48
CA SER A 459 17.93 -21.21 -19.13
C SER A 459 18.18 -21.06 -20.62
N THR A 460 19.10 -21.89 -21.11
CA THR A 460 19.24 -22.17 -22.52
C THR A 460 17.86 -22.66 -22.96
N PRO A 461 17.23 -22.06 -23.99
CA PRO A 461 15.97 -22.55 -24.48
C PRO A 461 16.19 -24.00 -24.92
N MET A 462 15.51 -24.95 -24.28
CA MET A 462 15.48 -26.33 -24.76
C MET A 462 14.58 -26.40 -26.01
N LEU A 463 15.08 -25.82 -27.09
CA LEU A 463 14.66 -26.09 -28.45
C LEU A 463 15.93 -26.27 -29.30
N SER A 464 16.63 -27.37 -29.07
CA SER A 464 17.55 -27.93 -30.06
C SER A 464 16.96 -29.24 -30.58
N SER A 465 16.43 -29.15 -31.80
CA SER A 465 16.54 -30.15 -32.87
C SER A 465 17.08 -31.53 -32.42
N GLN A 466 16.19 -32.42 -32.00
CA GLN A 466 16.42 -33.86 -32.12
C GLN A 466 15.74 -34.34 -33.41
N ARG A 467 16.45 -34.14 -34.51
CA ARG A 467 16.18 -34.74 -35.81
C ARG A 467 16.98 -36.04 -35.88
N GLY A 468 16.26 -37.16 -35.90
CA GLY A 468 16.69 -38.44 -36.47
C GLY A 468 17.69 -39.26 -35.65
N GLU A 469 17.21 -40.36 -35.09
CA GLU A 469 17.72 -41.73 -35.34
C GLU A 469 16.80 -42.72 -34.63
N ILE A 470 15.91 -43.36 -35.40
CA ILE A 470 15.20 -44.55 -34.96
C ILE A 470 16.15 -45.72 -35.25
N GLN A 471 16.87 -46.17 -34.23
CA GLN A 471 17.53 -47.46 -34.25
C GLN A 471 16.44 -48.54 -34.04
N GLN A 472 16.01 -49.17 -35.12
CA GLN A 472 15.27 -50.44 -35.04
C GLN A 472 16.23 -51.51 -34.53
N ASP A 473 16.10 -51.91 -33.26
CA ASP A 473 16.66 -53.17 -32.78
C ASP A 473 15.60 -54.27 -32.94
N GLY A 474 15.92 -55.20 -33.83
CA GLY A 474 15.05 -56.30 -34.20
C GLY A 474 14.90 -57.30 -33.05
N LYS A 475 13.69 -57.40 -32.51
CA LYS A 475 13.24 -58.62 -31.84
C LYS A 475 12.05 -59.19 -32.57
N ILE A 476 12.32 -60.29 -33.25
CA ILE A 476 11.35 -61.23 -33.78
C ILE A 476 10.56 -61.75 -32.59
N LEU A 477 9.24 -61.51 -32.57
CA LEU A 477 8.33 -62.18 -31.66
C LEU A 477 8.24 -63.66 -32.08
N PRO A 478 8.46 -64.64 -31.18
CA PRO A 478 8.21 -66.03 -31.51
C PRO A 478 6.71 -66.26 -31.67
N THR A 479 6.31 -66.58 -32.90
CA THR A 479 5.04 -67.25 -33.16
C THR A 479 5.22 -68.72 -32.80
N HIS A 480 4.80 -69.12 -31.61
CA HIS A 480 4.43 -70.50 -31.37
C HIS A 480 3.20 -70.52 -30.47
N SER A 481 2.11 -70.98 -31.08
CA SER A 481 0.99 -71.64 -30.42
C SER A 481 1.51 -72.79 -29.59
N ASP A 482 1.11 -72.85 -28.33
CA ASP A 482 0.73 -74.06 -27.59
C ASP A 482 0.31 -73.62 -26.19
N ASP A 483 -0.98 -73.26 -26.03
CA ASP A 483 -1.66 -73.20 -24.74
C ASP A 483 -3.05 -73.85 -24.92
N GLU A 484 -3.06 -75.18 -24.99
CA GLU A 484 -4.20 -75.98 -24.54
C GLU A 484 -4.20 -75.98 -23.00
N ALA A 485 -4.88 -75.02 -22.37
CA ALA A 485 -5.47 -75.18 -21.03
C ALA A 485 -6.20 -73.90 -20.62
N GLY A 486 -7.51 -74.01 -20.37
CA GLY A 486 -8.22 -73.03 -19.53
C GLY A 486 -9.44 -72.38 -20.16
N TRP A 487 -10.46 -73.19 -20.47
CA TRP A 487 -11.85 -72.72 -20.48
C TRP A 487 -12.69 -73.66 -19.64
N ASP A 488 -12.59 -73.50 -18.32
CA ASP A 488 -13.62 -73.95 -17.38
C ASP A 488 -13.98 -72.76 -16.51
N HIS A 489 -15.29 -72.48 -16.45
CA HIS A 489 -15.99 -71.32 -15.88
C HIS A 489 -16.22 -70.13 -16.81
N PHE A 490 -17.30 -70.21 -17.61
CA PHE A 490 -18.43 -69.27 -17.50
C PHE A 490 -19.73 -69.90 -18.01
#